data_AF-A0A8J3R2G2-F1
#
_entry.id   AF-A0A8J3R2G2-F1
#
_cell.length_a   1.000
_cell.length_b   1.000
_cell.length_c   1.000
_cell.angle_alpha   90.00
_cell.angle_beta   90.00
_cell.angle_gamma   90.00
#
_symmetry.space_group_name_H-M   'P 1'
#
loop_
_entity.id
_entity.type
_entity.pdbx_description
1 polymer ?
#
loop_
_entity_poly.entity_id
_entity_poly.type
_entity_poly.pdbx_seq_one_letter_code
_entity_poly.pdbx_strand_id
1 'polypeptide(L)'
;MSDILDYQFGAMQETNTAVQQRLSEFSNTLEQFTTTYTTLAQQWGGTAAEGATAVAKQLGSFGDEVRETVQQFLSALQQHLEDSQKTEQTNTGLFS
;
A
#
# COMPACT_ATOMS: atom_id res chain seq x y z
N MET A 1 -24.91 -8.82 17.35
CA MET A 1 -23.52 -8.37 17.55
C MET A 1 -22.65 -8.93 16.43
N SER A 2 -22.75 -10.24 16.14
CA SER A 2 -22.25 -10.90 14.90
C SER A 2 -22.45 -10.11 13.60
N ASP A 3 -23.67 -9.66 13.28
CA ASP A 3 -23.94 -8.94 12.01
C ASP A 3 -23.18 -7.61 11.86
N ILE A 4 -22.84 -6.96 12.97
CA ILE A 4 -22.10 -5.68 12.96
C ILE A 4 -20.62 -5.95 12.65
N LEU A 5 -20.07 -7.04 13.19
CA LEU A 5 -18.67 -7.42 12.97
C LEU A 5 -18.44 -8.00 11.58
N ASP A 6 -19.40 -8.77 11.04
CA ASP A 6 -19.36 -9.22 9.65
C ASP A 6 -19.44 -8.05 8.66
N TYR A 7 -20.30 -7.06 8.92
CA TYR A 7 -20.39 -5.83 8.12
C TYR A 7 -19.08 -5.02 8.15
N GLN A 8 -18.49 -4.84 9.34
CA GLN A 8 -17.22 -4.13 9.49
C GLN A 8 -16.06 -4.88 8.80
N PHE A 9 -16.06 -6.21 8.84
CA PHE A 9 -15.07 -7.04 8.17
C PHE A 9 -15.16 -6.91 6.64
N GLY A 10 -16.37 -6.96 6.08
CA GLY A 10 -16.59 -6.76 4.64
C GLY A 10 -16.10 -5.38 4.15
N ALA A 11 -16.49 -4.31 4.85
CA ALA A 11 -16.05 -2.95 4.51
C ALA A 11 -14.52 -2.76 4.61
N MET A 12 -13.87 -3.45 5.55
CA MET A 12 -12.40 -3.41 5.67
C MET A 12 -11.70 -4.21 4.58
N GLN A 13 -12.26 -5.35 4.12
CA GLN A 13 -11.72 -6.05 2.94
C GLN A 13 -11.80 -5.18 1.69
N GLU A 14 -12.94 -4.53 1.46
CA GLU A 14 -13.11 -3.59 0.34
C GLU A 14 -12.10 -2.43 0.41
N THR A 15 -11.89 -1.88 1.61
CA THR A 15 -10.89 -0.84 1.85
C THR A 15 -9.48 -1.33 1.57
N ASN A 16 -9.13 -2.55 2.00
CA ASN A 16 -7.82 -3.15 1.75
C ASN A 16 -7.57 -3.31 0.24
N THR A 17 -8.53 -3.87 -0.50
CA THR A 17 -8.45 -3.99 -1.96
C THR A 17 -8.29 -2.63 -2.63
N ALA A 18 -9.06 -1.62 -2.21
CA ALA A 18 -8.95 -0.27 -2.77
C ALA A 18 -7.58 0.38 -2.49
N VAL A 19 -7.01 0.18 -1.30
CA VAL A 19 -5.67 0.66 -0.95
C VAL A 19 -4.60 -0.03 -1.78
N GLN A 20 -4.68 -1.35 -1.96
CA GLN A 20 -3.76 -2.09 -2.82
C GLN A 20 -3.82 -1.63 -4.28
N GLN A 21 -5.02 -1.37 -4.79
CA GLN A 21 -5.20 -0.83 -6.15
C GLN A 21 -4.54 0.55 -6.29
N ARG A 22 -4.79 1.46 -5.33
CA ARG A 22 -4.18 2.80 -5.34
C ARG A 22 -2.66 2.75 -5.24
N LEU A 23 -2.10 1.84 -4.45
CA LEU A 23 -0.65 1.62 -4.40
C LEU A 23 -0.08 1.15 -5.74
N SER A 24 -0.79 0.29 -6.45
CA SER A 24 -0.41 -0.17 -7.77
C SER A 24 -0.41 0.99 -8.78
N GLU A 25 -1.50 1.78 -8.80
CA GLU A 25 -1.61 2.99 -9.63
C GLU A 25 -0.51 4.01 -9.32
N PHE A 26 -0.23 4.25 -8.04
CA PHE A 26 0.86 5.12 -7.59
C PHE A 26 2.23 4.61 -8.05
N SER A 27 2.50 3.31 -7.90
CA SER A 27 3.75 2.68 -8.35
C SER A 27 3.95 2.86 -9.86
N ASN A 28 2.91 2.59 -10.65
CA ASN A 28 2.93 2.78 -12.10
C ASN A 28 3.19 4.25 -12.48
N THR A 29 2.61 5.19 -11.74
CA THR A 29 2.81 6.64 -11.97
C THR A 29 4.25 7.05 -11.71
N LEU A 30 4.86 6.55 -10.62
CA LEU A 30 6.28 6.79 -10.32
C LEU A 30 7.21 6.20 -11.38
N GLU A 31 6.91 5.00 -11.88
CA GLU A 31 7.69 4.36 -12.94
C GLU A 31 7.61 5.15 -14.25
N GLN A 32 6.42 5.59 -14.64
CA GLN A 32 6.23 6.42 -15.83
C GLN A 32 6.98 7.75 -15.70
N PHE A 33 6.87 8.44 -14.57
CA PHE A 33 7.59 9.67 -14.31
C PHE A 33 9.11 9.47 -14.43
N THR A 34 9.62 8.41 -13.80
CA THR A 34 11.04 8.05 -13.82
C THR A 34 11.52 7.78 -15.24
N THR A 35 10.75 7.04 -16.02
CA THR A 35 11.05 6.72 -17.42
C THR A 35 11.08 7.97 -18.29
N THR A 36 10.05 8.82 -18.18
CA THR A 36 9.97 10.09 -18.93
C THR A 36 11.14 11.00 -18.60
N TYR A 37 11.42 11.19 -17.31
CA TYR A 37 12.46 12.11 -16.86
C TYR A 37 13.86 11.64 -17.26
N THR A 38 14.13 10.33 -17.13
CA THR A 38 15.39 9.72 -17.56
C THR A 38 15.56 9.84 -19.08
N THR A 39 14.51 9.62 -19.86
CA THR A 39 14.54 9.74 -21.32
C THR A 39 14.85 11.18 -21.75
N LEU A 40 14.16 12.17 -21.15
CA LEU A 40 14.41 13.59 -21.43
C LEU A 40 15.86 13.98 -21.12
N ALA A 41 16.37 13.48 -20.00
CA ALA A 41 17.71 13.79 -19.55
C ALA A 41 18.79 13.13 -20.42
N GLN A 42 18.57 11.91 -20.91
CA GLN A 42 19.43 11.27 -21.90
C GLN A 42 19.47 12.05 -23.21
N GLN A 43 18.35 12.65 -23.64
CA GLN A 43 18.32 13.52 -24.82
C GLN A 43 19.12 14.82 -24.62
N TRP A 44 19.16 15.36 -23.40
CA TRP A 44 19.89 16.60 -23.09
C TRP A 44 21.38 16.36 -22.77
N GLY A 45 21.73 15.18 -22.25
CA GLY A 45 23.10 14.76 -21.94
C GLY A 45 23.73 15.49 -20.74
N GLY A 46 24.97 15.10 -20.42
CA GLY A 46 25.78 15.75 -19.37
C GLY A 46 25.16 15.69 -17.97
N THR A 47 25.26 16.79 -17.22
CA THR A 47 24.76 16.92 -15.84
C THR A 47 23.26 16.69 -15.69
N ALA A 48 22.48 16.88 -16.76
CA ALA A 48 21.04 16.60 -16.75
C ALA A 48 20.77 15.10 -16.59
N ALA A 49 21.54 14.24 -17.28
CA ALA A 49 21.42 12.78 -17.19
C ALA A 49 21.80 12.27 -15.79
N GLU A 50 22.82 12.86 -15.17
CA GLU A 50 23.23 12.52 -13.81
C GLU A 50 22.17 12.93 -12.77
N GLY A 51 21.62 14.15 -12.90
CA GLY A 51 20.53 14.64 -12.04
C GLY A 51 19.27 13.80 -12.17
N ALA A 52 18.89 13.40 -13.38
CA ALA A 52 17.74 12.53 -13.60
C ALA A 52 17.92 11.13 -13.03
N THR A 53 19.12 10.56 -13.11
CA THR A 53 19.43 9.27 -12.47
C THR A 53 19.30 9.36 -10.95
N ALA A 54 19.76 10.47 -10.35
CA ALA A 54 19.62 10.70 -8.92
C ALA A 54 18.15 10.86 -8.49
N VAL A 55 17.36 11.64 -9.24
CA VAL A 55 15.92 11.81 -9.01
C VAL A 55 15.16 10.50 -9.16
N ALA A 56 15.45 9.73 -10.22
CA ALA A 56 14.88 8.41 -10.44
C ALA A 56 15.12 7.47 -9.25
N LYS A 57 16.35 7.46 -8.73
CA LYS A 57 16.70 6.66 -7.56
C LYS A 57 15.93 7.10 -6.31
N GLN A 58 15.83 8.40 -6.06
CA GLN A 58 15.08 8.94 -4.92
C GLN A 58 13.59 8.60 -5.00
N LEU A 59 12.99 8.72 -6.20
CA LEU A 59 11.59 8.37 -6.40
C LEU A 59 11.34 6.86 -6.24
N GLY A 60 12.26 6.02 -6.70
CA GLY A 60 12.21 4.58 -6.45
C GLY A 60 12.21 4.26 -4.96
N SER A 61 13.16 4.81 -4.20
CA SER A 61 13.23 4.62 -2.75
C SER A 61 11.98 5.11 -2.02
N PHE A 62 11.46 6.29 -2.38
CA PHE A 62 10.22 6.81 -1.81
C PHE A 62 9.01 5.90 -2.13
N GLY A 63 8.92 5.41 -3.36
CA GLY A 63 7.87 4.48 -3.77
C GLY A 63 7.90 3.18 -2.96
N ASP A 64 9.09 2.64 -2.71
CA ASP A 64 9.27 1.44 -1.90
C ASP A 64 8.91 1.68 -0.42
N GLU A 65 9.31 2.81 0.17
CA GLU A 65 8.94 3.19 1.55
C GLU A 65 7.42 3.31 1.73
N VAL A 66 6.73 3.94 0.78
CA VAL A 66 5.26 4.05 0.80
C VAL A 66 4.62 2.67 0.71
N ARG A 67 5.11 1.81 -0.20
CA ARG A 67 4.60 0.45 -0.36
C ARG A 67 4.76 -0.35 0.94
N GLU A 68 5.95 -0.32 1.54
CA GLU A 68 6.25 -1.04 2.77
C GLU A 68 5.37 -0.57 3.92
N THR A 69 5.27 0.74 4.14
CA THR A 69 4.44 1.32 5.20
C THR A 69 2.98 0.91 5.08
N VAL A 70 2.44 0.95 3.87
CA VAL A 70 1.04 0.58 3.63
C VAL A 70 0.84 -0.93 3.78
N GLN A 71 1.78 -1.76 3.33
CA GLN A 71 1.70 -3.22 3.56
C GLN A 71 1.70 -3.54 5.06
N GLN A 72 2.58 -2.92 5.85
CA GLN A 72 2.61 -3.08 7.30
C GLN A 72 1.28 -2.67 7.95
N PHE A 73 0.72 -1.53 7.53
CA PHE A 73 -0.58 -1.07 8.01
C PHE A 73 -1.69 -2.06 7.69
N LEU A 74 -1.76 -2.56 6.45
CA LEU A 74 -2.77 -3.53 6.02
C LEU A 74 -2.65 -4.86 6.76
N SER A 75 -1.42 -5.35 6.97
CA SER A 75 -1.18 -6.55 7.76
C SER A 75 -1.59 -6.38 9.23
N ALA A 76 -1.29 -5.23 9.85
CA ALA A 76 -1.71 -4.93 11.21
C ALA A 76 -3.24 -4.84 11.34
N LEU A 77 -3.90 -4.22 10.36
CA LEU A 77 -5.35 -4.13 10.32
C LEU A 77 -6.00 -5.53 10.21
N GLN A 78 -5.45 -6.39 9.34
CA GLN A 78 -5.93 -7.75 9.15
C GLN A 78 -5.74 -8.60 10.41
N GLN A 79 -4.59 -8.51 11.08
CA GLN A 79 -4.35 -9.18 12.35
C GLN A 79 -5.35 -8.75 13.43
N HIS A 80 -5.61 -7.44 13.55
CA HIS A 80 -6.55 -6.91 14.55
C HIS A 80 -7.99 -7.42 14.33
N LEU A 81 -8.39 -7.59 13.07
CA LEU A 81 -9.68 -8.17 12.72
C LEU A 81 -9.78 -9.65 13.11
N GLU A 82 -8.76 -10.44 12.80
CA GLU A 82 -8.72 -11.86 13.17
C GLU A 82 -8.78 -12.06 14.69
N ASP A 83 -8.06 -11.24 15.44
CA ASP A 83 -8.07 -11.27 16.91
C ASP A 83 -9.43 -10.88 17.49
N SER A 84 -10.11 -9.90 16.87
CA SER A 84 -11.44 -9.46 17.27
C SER A 84 -12.50 -10.55 17.04
N GLN A 85 -12.46 -11.24 15.89
CA GLN A 85 -13.36 -12.37 15.60
C GLN A 85 -13.15 -13.54 16.57
N LYS A 86 -11.90 -13.92 16.84
CA LYS A 86 -11.58 -15.01 17.79
C LYS A 86 -12.06 -14.69 19.20
N THR A 87 -11.90 -13.44 19.63
CA THR A 87 -12.35 -12.99 20.97
C THR A 87 -13.87 -13.07 21.09
N GLU A 88 -14.61 -12.69 20.06
CA GLU A 88 -16.09 -12.75 20.07
C GLU A 88 -16.59 -14.21 20.04
N GLN A 89 -15.98 -15.09 19.25
CA GLN A 89 -16.28 -16.52 19.23
C GLN A 89 -16.04 -17.19 20.60
N THR A 90 -14.94 -16.82 21.26
CA THR A 90 -14.60 -17.35 22.59
C THR A 90 -15.58 -16.87 23.66
N ASN A 91 -15.97 -15.60 23.63
CA ASN A 91 -16.98 -15.06 24.55
C ASN A 91 -18.36 -15.71 24.31
N THR A 92 -18.83 -15.77 23.06
CA THR A 92 -20.15 -16.36 22.76
C THR A 92 -20.24 -17.86 23.08
N GLY A 93 -19.15 -18.62 22.96
CA GLY A 93 -19.08 -20.02 23.38
C GLY A 93 -18.90 -20.26 24.88
N LEU A 94 -18.46 -19.27 25.66
CA LEU A 94 -18.38 -19.34 27.13
C LEU A 94 -19.69 -18.93 27.82
N PHE A 95 -20.57 -18.21 27.11
CA PHE A 95 -21.87 -17.76 27.60
C PHE A 95 -23.06 -18.54 27.00
N SER A 96 -22.81 -19.64 26.28
CA SER A 96 -23.80 -20.60 25.76
C SER A 96 -23.85 -21.87 26.59
#